data_AF-A0A938QCU9-F1
#
_entry.id   AF-A0A938QCU9-F1
#
_cell.length_a   1.000
_cell.length_b   1.000
_cell.length_c   1.000
_cell.angle_alpha   90.00
_cell.angle_beta   90.00
_cell.angle_gamma   90.00
#
_symmetry.space_group_name_H-M   'P 1'
#
loop_
_entity.id
_entity.type
_entity.pdbx_description
1 polymer ?
#
loop_
_entity_poly.entity_id
_entity_poly.type
_entity_poly.pdbx_seq_one_letter_code
_entity_poly.pdbx_strand_id
1 'polypeptide(L)'
;MNKVACLAVLSVLWAVLGVAGAQEKTGDKFKDAAPCNEFAPAARQALGHTVGIELCHIVSEETVFNIKGQRFRRVEVRLSGTVEGWASREKGSRAAYFTDGPEFVFVQSGLSGPRARGVARYEAATNHGLTIFYPEDARHWNGKLYITAHGAGSYGAVGHLLPRDPDAKYNQRQNVNRYVTLMIDKGYAVAHTMRTSDRLRGDATVTLEDGTALKGFNLSSHAGLLTSWTQLARNMIAQRAGSRPRRIYFYGHSAGGFWGRQVNYQAGANVDSDGRALFDAFLLDDAGGGLWLPKLTVDGKDVLFTTDEERKRFVKQIDTTHGLYLGDTNDFLTNKRENARLLREKGLGAKHRVYEFRGVSHFDAGQVSRPDLVNQTLDLTGLYDALIDRLDAWVERDIAPPPSKVDMMELGDLNKDGVNENPGIALPEVACPLGVYHIFPRDVDPARRGGQETEFARFDGVNLEPLDARGQLVDMNGNGVRDKRETVAQAWQRLGLLKAGQRMTQVAYVNCVKNAAFKLVHEGLLPKKVGEYYVEQAAKLRFTNGGATN
;
A
#
# COMPACT_ATOMS: atom_id res chain seq x y z
N MET A 1 25.45 -39.20 -63.35
CA MET A 1 24.92 -40.47 -62.81
C MET A 1 24.37 -40.23 -61.42
N ASN A 2 23.12 -40.63 -61.22
CA ASN A 2 22.29 -40.51 -60.03
C ASN A 2 23.01 -40.80 -58.70
N LYS A 3 22.73 -40.00 -57.66
CA LYS A 3 21.79 -40.37 -56.57
C LYS A 3 21.61 -39.24 -55.55
N VAL A 4 20.36 -38.81 -55.47
CA VAL A 4 19.60 -38.19 -54.38
C VAL A 4 20.25 -38.22 -52.98
N ALA A 5 20.29 -37.05 -52.33
CA ALA A 5 20.21 -36.93 -50.88
C ALA A 5 19.52 -35.60 -50.50
N CYS A 6 18.31 -35.73 -49.96
CA CYS A 6 17.57 -34.68 -49.27
C CYS A 6 18.39 -34.06 -48.14
N LEU A 7 18.38 -32.73 -48.00
CA LEU A 7 18.56 -32.10 -46.70
C LEU A 7 17.44 -31.09 -46.46
N ALA A 8 16.71 -31.36 -45.39
CA ALA A 8 15.50 -30.69 -44.96
C ALA A 8 15.79 -29.32 -44.36
N VAL A 9 14.94 -28.36 -44.70
CA VAL A 9 14.82 -27.06 -44.03
C VAL A 9 14.25 -27.29 -42.64
N LEU A 10 15.05 -27.06 -41.59
CA LEU A 10 14.61 -27.15 -40.20
C LEU A 10 13.83 -25.87 -39.84
N SER A 11 12.51 -25.92 -39.98
CA SER A 11 11.59 -24.95 -39.38
C SER A 11 11.50 -25.21 -37.87
N VAL A 12 12.12 -24.36 -37.06
CA VAL A 12 11.96 -24.40 -35.60
C VAL A 12 10.59 -23.80 -35.27
N LEU A 13 9.58 -24.66 -35.08
CA LEU A 13 8.33 -24.32 -34.42
C LEU A 13 8.63 -23.87 -32.99
N TRP A 14 8.46 -22.58 -32.71
CA TRP A 14 8.28 -22.10 -31.34
C TRP A 14 6.85 -22.48 -30.91
N ALA A 15 6.75 -23.51 -30.07
CA ALA A 15 5.54 -23.79 -29.32
C ALA A 15 5.30 -22.64 -28.34
N VAL A 16 4.38 -21.74 -28.71
CA VAL A 16 3.75 -20.82 -27.78
C VAL A 16 2.93 -21.68 -26.81
N LEU A 17 3.50 -22.01 -25.65
CA LEU A 17 2.72 -22.45 -24.50
C LEU A 17 1.93 -21.23 -23.99
N GLY A 18 0.89 -20.89 -24.75
CA GLY A 18 -0.20 -20.08 -24.24
C GLY A 18 -0.86 -20.88 -23.13
N VAL A 19 -0.70 -20.43 -21.89
CA VAL A 19 -1.61 -20.79 -20.81
C VAL A 19 -2.95 -20.13 -21.17
N ALA A 20 -3.68 -20.77 -22.09
CA ALA A 20 -5.10 -20.57 -22.24
C ALA A 20 -5.73 -21.11 -20.97
N GLY A 21 -5.78 -20.26 -19.94
CA GLY A 21 -6.62 -20.51 -18.77
C GLY A 21 -8.04 -20.68 -19.29
N ALA A 22 -8.53 -21.92 -19.27
CA ALA A 22 -9.91 -22.21 -19.57
C ALA A 22 -10.78 -21.28 -18.73
N GLN A 23 -11.60 -20.46 -19.40
CA GLN A 23 -12.75 -19.84 -18.76
C GLN A 23 -13.71 -20.97 -18.37
N GLU A 24 -13.47 -21.56 -17.21
CA GLU A 24 -14.49 -22.32 -16.49
C GLU A 24 -15.75 -21.46 -16.43
N LYS A 25 -16.87 -22.00 -16.92
CA LYS A 25 -18.16 -21.33 -16.85
C LYS A 25 -18.42 -20.98 -15.38
N THR A 26 -18.65 -19.70 -15.12
CA THR A 26 -18.84 -19.12 -13.79
C THR A 26 -19.94 -19.80 -12.95
N GLY A 27 -20.86 -20.55 -13.58
CA GLY A 27 -21.89 -21.34 -12.90
C GLY A 27 -21.36 -22.53 -12.09
N ASP A 28 -20.24 -23.15 -12.48
CA ASP A 28 -19.70 -24.31 -11.75
C ASP A 28 -18.94 -23.87 -10.48
N LYS A 29 -18.40 -22.64 -10.44
CA LYS A 29 -17.62 -22.10 -9.31
C LYS A 29 -18.42 -21.81 -8.04
N PHE A 30 -19.75 -21.78 -8.11
CA PHE A 30 -20.62 -21.45 -6.98
C PHE A 30 -21.57 -22.58 -6.59
N LYS A 31 -21.47 -23.75 -7.24
CA LYS A 31 -22.43 -24.84 -7.06
C LYS A 31 -22.53 -25.33 -5.60
N ASP A 32 -21.41 -25.27 -4.87
CA ASP A 32 -21.31 -25.68 -3.46
C ASP A 32 -21.14 -24.49 -2.50
N ALA A 33 -21.33 -23.25 -2.98
CA ALA A 33 -21.07 -22.06 -2.17
C ALA A 33 -22.21 -21.77 -1.18
N ALA A 34 -21.88 -21.61 0.10
CA ALA A 34 -22.87 -21.32 1.13
C ALA A 34 -23.33 -19.86 1.05
N PRO A 35 -24.64 -19.54 1.18
CA PRO A 35 -25.11 -18.17 1.21
C PRO A 35 -24.64 -17.45 2.49
N CYS A 36 -24.43 -16.14 2.38
CA CYS A 36 -24.02 -15.28 3.51
C CYS A 36 -24.73 -13.92 3.50
N ASN A 37 -25.85 -13.82 2.79
CA ASN A 37 -26.65 -12.60 2.66
C ASN A 37 -27.18 -12.06 4.00
N GLU A 38 -27.36 -12.92 4.99
CA GLU A 38 -27.74 -12.55 6.36
C GLU A 38 -26.77 -11.56 7.03
N PHE A 39 -25.52 -11.49 6.58
CA PHE A 39 -24.54 -10.52 7.09
C PHE A 39 -24.55 -9.19 6.35
N ALA A 40 -25.21 -9.10 5.19
CA ALA A 40 -25.24 -7.89 4.40
C ALA A 40 -25.95 -6.75 5.16
N PRO A 41 -25.43 -5.51 5.10
CA PRO A 41 -26.17 -4.37 5.62
C PRO A 41 -27.46 -4.15 4.82
N ALA A 42 -28.40 -3.41 5.42
CA ALA A 42 -29.64 -3.08 4.74
C ALA A 42 -29.38 -2.35 3.42
N ALA A 43 -30.04 -2.80 2.35
CA ALA A 43 -30.01 -2.11 1.08
C ALA A 43 -30.78 -0.78 1.17
N ARG A 44 -30.37 0.20 0.36
CA ARG A 44 -31.01 1.51 0.27
C ARG A 44 -31.62 1.71 -1.12
N GLN A 45 -32.60 2.60 -1.24
CA GLN A 45 -33.13 3.01 -2.53
C GLN A 45 -32.37 4.22 -3.05
N ALA A 46 -32.01 4.21 -4.34
CA ALA A 46 -31.49 5.38 -5.04
C ALA A 46 -31.77 5.27 -6.54
N LEU A 47 -32.20 6.38 -7.14
CA LEU A 47 -32.52 6.46 -8.58
C LEU A 47 -33.52 5.39 -9.04
N GLY A 48 -34.46 4.99 -8.17
CA GLY A 48 -35.41 3.92 -8.46
C GLY A 48 -34.81 2.51 -8.45
N HIS A 49 -33.55 2.35 -8.02
CA HIS A 49 -32.86 1.07 -7.89
C HIS A 49 -32.56 0.75 -6.42
N THR A 50 -32.53 -0.55 -6.13
CA THR A 50 -31.97 -1.06 -4.86
C THR A 50 -30.46 -1.03 -4.95
N VAL A 51 -29.82 -0.38 -3.98
CA VAL A 51 -28.37 -0.19 -3.88
C VAL A 51 -27.84 -0.90 -2.63
N GLY A 52 -26.90 -1.83 -2.83
CA GLY A 52 -26.31 -2.61 -1.75
C GLY A 52 -25.77 -3.96 -2.22
N ILE A 53 -25.45 -4.83 -1.26
CA ILE A 53 -25.08 -6.22 -1.53
C ILE A 53 -26.35 -7.01 -1.82
N GLU A 54 -26.43 -7.61 -3.01
CA GLU A 54 -27.56 -8.42 -3.44
C GLU A 54 -27.28 -9.92 -3.27
N LEU A 55 -26.01 -10.32 -3.41
CA LEU A 55 -25.57 -11.70 -3.32
C LEU A 55 -24.30 -11.79 -2.48
N CYS A 56 -24.26 -12.73 -1.55
CA CYS A 56 -23.08 -13.08 -0.78
C CYS A 56 -22.92 -14.60 -0.76
N HIS A 57 -21.78 -15.09 -1.22
CA HIS A 57 -21.42 -16.50 -1.18
C HIS A 57 -20.08 -16.74 -0.50
N ILE A 58 -20.03 -17.68 0.43
CA ILE A 58 -18.79 -18.27 0.94
C ILE A 58 -18.37 -19.37 -0.03
N VAL A 59 -17.25 -19.14 -0.72
CA VAL A 59 -16.72 -20.06 -1.76
C VAL A 59 -15.62 -20.96 -1.25
N SER A 60 -15.00 -20.62 -0.12
CA SER A 60 -14.00 -21.46 0.54
C SER A 60 -13.92 -21.09 2.02
N GLU A 61 -13.68 -22.08 2.85
CA GLU A 61 -13.40 -21.88 4.27
C GLU A 61 -12.33 -22.86 4.76
N GLU A 62 -11.19 -22.34 5.22
CA GLU A 62 -10.06 -23.15 5.69
C GLU A 62 -9.56 -22.69 7.06
N THR A 63 -8.86 -23.58 7.78
CA THR A 63 -8.14 -23.21 9.01
C THR A 63 -6.72 -22.81 8.64
N VAL A 64 -6.29 -21.64 9.13
CA VAL A 64 -4.91 -21.16 9.09
C VAL A 64 -4.42 -20.87 10.51
N PHE A 65 -3.13 -20.61 10.68
CA PHE A 65 -2.52 -20.40 11.98
C PHE A 65 -1.81 -19.05 12.05
N ASN A 66 -1.93 -18.38 13.19
CA ASN A 66 -1.05 -17.26 13.50
C ASN A 66 0.31 -17.77 14.01
N ILE A 67 1.26 -16.86 14.23
CA ILE A 67 2.63 -17.18 14.67
C ILE A 67 2.67 -17.90 16.04
N LYS A 68 1.62 -17.78 16.85
CA LYS A 68 1.50 -18.47 18.15
C LYS A 68 0.87 -19.87 18.04
N GLY A 69 0.61 -20.36 16.82
CA GLY A 69 -0.08 -21.63 16.58
C GLY A 69 -1.58 -21.59 16.89
N GLN A 70 -2.17 -20.42 17.07
CA GLN A 70 -3.61 -20.29 17.32
C GLN A 70 -4.38 -20.39 16.00
N ARG A 71 -5.52 -21.11 16.03
CA ARG A 71 -6.36 -21.37 14.87
C ARG A 71 -7.19 -20.14 14.47
N PHE A 72 -7.16 -19.82 13.19
CA PHE A 72 -7.98 -18.81 12.54
C PHE A 72 -8.77 -19.47 11.41
N ARG A 73 -10.01 -19.03 11.21
CA ARG A 73 -10.76 -19.30 9.98
C ARG A 73 -10.35 -18.30 8.93
N ARG A 74 -10.10 -18.77 7.71
CA ARG A 74 -10.03 -17.96 6.49
C ARG A 74 -11.24 -18.28 5.64
N VAL A 75 -12.09 -17.28 5.45
CA VAL A 75 -13.32 -17.36 4.64
C VAL A 75 -13.10 -16.56 3.37
N GLU A 76 -13.25 -17.18 2.22
CA GLU A 76 -13.30 -16.49 0.93
C GLU A 76 -14.76 -16.22 0.57
N VAL A 77 -15.10 -14.94 0.42
CA VAL A 77 -16.44 -14.46 0.10
C VAL A 77 -16.44 -13.86 -1.31
N ARG A 78 -17.52 -14.08 -2.06
CA ARG A 78 -17.79 -13.44 -3.34
C ARG A 78 -19.12 -12.69 -3.29
N LEU A 79 -19.13 -11.49 -3.85
CA LEU A 79 -20.21 -10.52 -3.71
C LEU A 79 -20.69 -10.01 -5.06
N SER A 80 -22.00 -10.02 -5.28
CA SER A 80 -22.65 -9.20 -6.31
C SER A 80 -23.51 -8.13 -5.66
N GLY A 81 -23.63 -7.00 -6.33
CA GLY A 81 -24.48 -5.92 -5.87
C GLY A 81 -24.30 -4.65 -6.69
N THR A 82 -24.78 -3.56 -6.12
CA THR A 82 -24.81 -2.27 -6.79
C THR A 82 -24.34 -1.15 -5.87
N VAL A 83 -23.81 -0.10 -6.47
CA VAL A 83 -23.42 1.14 -5.81
C VAL A 83 -23.85 2.33 -6.66
N GLU A 84 -24.26 3.41 -6.02
CA GLU A 84 -24.64 4.65 -6.69
C GLU A 84 -23.49 5.67 -6.63
N GLY A 85 -23.33 6.43 -7.70
CA GLY A 85 -22.29 7.44 -7.80
C GLY A 85 -22.35 8.18 -9.14
N TRP A 86 -21.18 8.62 -9.58
CA TRP A 86 -20.97 9.46 -10.74
C TRP A 86 -19.94 8.85 -11.68
N ALA A 87 -20.21 8.98 -12.98
CA ALA A 87 -19.30 8.69 -14.07
C ALA A 87 -18.88 10.00 -14.76
N SER A 88 -17.62 10.10 -15.17
CA SER A 88 -17.17 11.16 -16.08
C SER A 88 -17.60 10.84 -17.50
N ARG A 89 -18.07 11.85 -18.25
CA ARG A 89 -18.27 11.73 -19.71
C ARG A 89 -17.03 12.12 -20.52
N GLU A 90 -16.02 12.70 -19.86
CA GLU A 90 -14.75 13.05 -20.48
C GLU A 90 -13.79 11.87 -20.52
N LYS A 91 -12.83 11.91 -21.45
CA LYS A 91 -11.68 11.00 -21.48
C LYS A 91 -10.52 11.61 -20.70
N GLY A 92 -9.74 10.79 -20.01
CA GLY A 92 -8.53 11.22 -19.33
C GLY A 92 -8.12 10.30 -18.20
N SER A 93 -7.13 10.75 -17.41
CA SER A 93 -6.66 10.03 -16.23
C SER A 93 -7.83 9.79 -15.28
N ARG A 94 -8.04 8.52 -14.90
CA ARG A 94 -9.12 8.09 -13.97
C ARG A 94 -10.56 8.36 -14.46
N ALA A 95 -10.77 8.64 -15.74
CA ALA A 95 -12.12 8.75 -16.31
C ALA A 95 -12.97 7.47 -16.17
N ALA A 96 -12.31 6.30 -16.13
CA ALA A 96 -12.95 5.00 -15.92
C ALA A 96 -13.38 4.74 -14.45
N TYR A 97 -13.21 5.71 -13.55
CA TYR A 97 -13.61 5.54 -12.15
C TYR A 97 -15.10 5.87 -12.01
N PHE A 98 -15.86 4.97 -11.39
CA PHE A 98 -17.19 5.26 -10.89
C PHE A 98 -17.11 5.52 -9.39
N THR A 99 -17.59 6.67 -8.95
CA THR A 99 -17.29 7.19 -7.60
C THR A 99 -18.45 7.97 -6.99
N ASP A 100 -18.58 7.89 -5.67
CA ASP A 100 -19.47 8.71 -4.85
C ASP A 100 -18.79 9.98 -4.31
N GLY A 101 -17.54 10.25 -4.68
CA GLY A 101 -16.77 11.45 -4.34
C GLY A 101 -16.21 12.16 -5.57
N PRO A 102 -17.04 12.58 -6.53
CA PRO A 102 -16.57 13.09 -7.83
C PRO A 102 -15.64 14.31 -7.70
N GLU A 103 -15.77 15.11 -6.64
CA GLU A 103 -14.90 16.28 -6.43
C GLU A 103 -13.49 15.92 -6.02
N PHE A 104 -13.32 14.84 -5.27
CA PHE A 104 -12.01 14.30 -5.02
C PHE A 104 -11.47 13.67 -6.30
N VAL A 105 -12.28 12.83 -6.95
CA VAL A 105 -11.77 11.98 -8.03
C VAL A 105 -11.52 12.75 -9.32
N PHE A 106 -12.54 13.42 -9.85
CA PHE A 106 -12.50 13.98 -11.20
C PHE A 106 -11.74 15.30 -11.23
N VAL A 107 -12.05 16.24 -10.32
CA VAL A 107 -11.40 17.56 -10.30
C VAL A 107 -9.89 17.42 -10.09
N GLN A 108 -9.46 16.62 -9.11
CA GLN A 108 -8.02 16.44 -8.84
C GLN A 108 -7.32 15.58 -9.91
N SER A 109 -8.08 14.91 -10.78
CA SER A 109 -7.54 14.23 -11.97
C SER A 109 -7.55 15.10 -13.22
N GLY A 110 -7.96 16.37 -13.12
CA GLY A 110 -8.04 17.31 -14.25
C GLY A 110 -9.27 17.12 -15.14
N LEU A 111 -10.30 16.39 -14.68
CA LEU A 111 -11.56 16.20 -15.40
C LEU A 111 -12.57 17.26 -14.93
N SER A 112 -12.90 18.20 -15.81
CA SER A 112 -13.74 19.38 -15.52
C SER A 112 -15.11 19.34 -16.21
N GLY A 113 -15.34 18.39 -17.09
CA GLY A 113 -16.55 18.33 -17.90
C GLY A 113 -17.75 17.68 -17.22
N PRO A 114 -18.82 17.46 -17.99
CA PRO A 114 -20.07 16.93 -17.47
C PRO A 114 -19.90 15.55 -16.85
N ARG A 115 -20.64 15.35 -15.76
CA ARG A 115 -20.70 14.08 -15.02
C ARG A 115 -22.12 13.58 -15.06
N ALA A 116 -22.27 12.27 -15.14
CA ALA A 116 -23.58 11.64 -15.09
C ALA A 116 -23.71 10.79 -13.83
N ARG A 117 -24.82 10.97 -13.13
CA ARG A 117 -25.18 10.11 -12.01
C ARG A 117 -25.70 8.78 -12.54
N GLY A 118 -25.51 7.72 -11.77
CA GLY A 118 -25.99 6.40 -12.13
C GLY A 118 -25.82 5.38 -11.02
N VAL A 119 -25.99 4.10 -11.39
CA VAL A 119 -25.80 2.94 -10.53
C VAL A 119 -24.84 1.97 -11.23
N ALA A 120 -23.74 1.64 -10.57
CA ALA A 120 -22.79 0.64 -11.02
C ALA A 120 -23.08 -0.73 -10.40
N ARG A 121 -23.00 -1.78 -11.21
CA ARG A 121 -23.12 -3.17 -10.81
C ARG A 121 -21.75 -3.85 -10.76
N TYR A 122 -21.48 -4.53 -9.66
CA TYR A 122 -20.31 -5.40 -9.48
C TYR A 122 -20.76 -6.85 -9.27
N GLU A 123 -19.92 -7.80 -9.68
CA GLU A 123 -20.31 -9.20 -9.77
C GLU A 123 -19.34 -10.16 -9.07
N ALA A 124 -19.91 -11.12 -8.34
CA ALA A 124 -19.20 -12.23 -7.72
C ALA A 124 -18.39 -13.02 -8.77
N ALA A 125 -18.98 -13.17 -9.96
CA ALA A 125 -18.38 -13.87 -11.10
C ALA A 125 -17.06 -13.25 -11.58
N THR A 126 -16.81 -11.97 -11.30
CA THR A 126 -15.56 -11.30 -11.66
C THR A 126 -14.54 -11.24 -10.52
N ASN A 127 -14.80 -11.92 -9.39
CA ASN A 127 -13.99 -11.96 -8.17
C ASN A 127 -14.15 -10.77 -7.21
N HIS A 128 -15.21 -9.97 -7.33
CA HIS A 128 -15.56 -9.03 -6.26
C HIS A 128 -15.84 -9.79 -4.97
N GLY A 129 -15.27 -9.32 -3.86
CA GLY A 129 -15.53 -9.93 -2.57
C GLY A 129 -14.48 -9.64 -1.50
N LEU A 130 -14.41 -10.53 -0.51
CA LEU A 130 -13.58 -10.38 0.67
C LEU A 130 -12.85 -11.69 0.99
N THR A 131 -11.63 -11.60 1.52
CA THR A 131 -11.03 -12.69 2.29
C THR A 131 -11.07 -12.29 3.76
N ILE A 132 -11.77 -13.04 4.60
CA ILE A 132 -12.00 -12.72 6.01
C ILE A 132 -11.26 -13.71 6.90
N PHE A 133 -10.45 -13.21 7.82
CA PHE A 133 -9.73 -13.96 8.83
C PHE A 133 -10.29 -13.62 10.21
N TYR A 134 -10.64 -14.63 11.00
CA TYR A 134 -11.02 -14.45 12.40
C TYR A 134 -10.58 -15.65 13.25
N PRO A 135 -10.24 -15.46 14.53
CA PRO A 135 -9.82 -16.57 15.38
C PRO A 135 -10.99 -17.50 15.66
N GLU A 136 -10.75 -18.82 15.67
CA GLU A 136 -11.77 -19.83 16.01
C GLU A 136 -12.18 -19.74 17.49
N ASP A 137 -11.23 -19.37 18.36
CA ASP A 137 -11.45 -19.14 19.78
C ASP A 137 -11.44 -17.64 20.06
N ALA A 138 -12.58 -17.10 20.53
CA ALA A 138 -12.75 -15.69 20.85
C ALA A 138 -11.73 -15.16 21.87
N ARG A 139 -11.15 -16.02 22.72
CA ARG A 139 -10.11 -15.63 23.69
C ARG A 139 -8.80 -15.22 23.03
N HIS A 140 -8.57 -15.62 21.78
CA HIS A 140 -7.41 -15.23 20.99
C HIS A 140 -7.65 -13.96 20.16
N TRP A 141 -8.88 -13.44 20.16
CA TRP A 141 -9.20 -12.20 19.49
C TRP A 141 -8.90 -10.99 20.38
N ASN A 142 -8.20 -10.00 19.82
CA ASN A 142 -8.00 -8.73 20.51
C ASN A 142 -9.25 -7.81 20.46
N GLY A 143 -10.36 -8.25 19.85
CA GLY A 143 -11.61 -7.49 19.74
C GLY A 143 -11.61 -6.42 18.63
N LYS A 144 -10.65 -6.46 17.71
CA LYS A 144 -10.46 -5.43 16.67
C LYS A 144 -10.49 -6.05 15.27
N LEU A 145 -10.91 -5.26 14.28
CA LEU A 145 -10.97 -5.64 12.88
C LEU A 145 -10.10 -4.72 12.04
N TYR A 146 -9.20 -5.27 11.24
CA TYR A 146 -8.50 -4.55 10.18
C TYR A 146 -9.13 -4.82 8.82
N ILE A 147 -9.60 -3.77 8.14
CA ILE A 147 -9.99 -3.84 6.74
C ILE A 147 -8.75 -3.51 5.90
N THR A 148 -8.45 -4.33 4.90
CA THR A 148 -7.29 -4.10 4.02
C THR A 148 -7.70 -3.95 2.56
N ALA A 149 -7.02 -3.10 1.81
CA ALA A 149 -7.30 -2.86 0.39
C ALA A 149 -6.03 -2.87 -0.46
N HIS A 150 -6.09 -3.59 -1.59
CA HIS A 150 -5.01 -3.60 -2.57
C HIS A 150 -4.96 -2.31 -3.40
N GLY A 151 -3.78 -2.11 -4.02
CA GLY A 151 -3.49 -1.06 -4.99
C GLY A 151 -4.17 -1.26 -6.35
N ALA A 152 -3.87 -0.39 -7.31
CA ALA A 152 -4.50 -0.47 -8.63
C ALA A 152 -4.02 -1.71 -9.39
N GLY A 153 -4.96 -2.48 -9.94
CA GLY A 153 -4.64 -3.67 -10.75
C GLY A 153 -5.70 -4.76 -10.65
N SER A 154 -5.34 -5.96 -11.12
CA SER A 154 -6.15 -7.17 -11.00
C SER A 154 -6.38 -7.54 -9.54
N TYR A 155 -7.61 -7.91 -9.19
CA TYR A 155 -8.08 -8.42 -7.89
C TYR A 155 -6.95 -8.97 -7.01
N GLY A 156 -6.40 -8.12 -6.16
CA GLY A 156 -5.17 -8.41 -5.45
C GLY A 156 -5.40 -9.32 -4.27
N ALA A 157 -5.69 -10.61 -4.49
CA ALA A 157 -5.98 -11.57 -3.42
C ALA A 157 -4.83 -11.69 -2.41
N VAL A 158 -5.16 -12.16 -1.19
CA VAL A 158 -4.17 -12.36 -0.12
C VAL A 158 -3.14 -13.44 -0.49
N GLY A 159 -3.56 -14.47 -1.23
CA GLY A 159 -2.71 -15.61 -1.57
C GLY A 159 -2.50 -16.56 -0.39
N HIS A 160 -1.44 -17.37 -0.43
CA HIS A 160 -1.05 -18.21 0.71
C HIS A 160 -0.31 -17.37 1.75
N LEU A 161 -0.61 -17.58 3.03
CA LEU A 161 0.13 -16.94 4.11
C LEU A 161 1.57 -17.45 4.11
N LEU A 162 2.55 -16.54 4.11
CA LEU A 162 3.95 -16.93 4.20
C LEU A 162 4.21 -17.73 5.49
N PRO A 163 5.08 -18.76 5.47
CA PRO A 163 5.58 -19.38 6.68
C PRO A 163 6.25 -18.35 7.60
N ARG A 164 6.06 -18.51 8.91
CA ARG A 164 6.62 -17.63 9.94
C ARG A 164 7.25 -18.48 11.02
N ASP A 165 8.46 -18.09 11.45
CA ASP A 165 9.18 -18.71 12.55
C ASP A 165 8.90 -17.91 13.85
N PRO A 166 8.27 -18.51 14.88
CA PRO A 166 8.00 -17.84 16.15
C PRO A 166 9.26 -17.44 16.91
N ASP A 167 10.39 -18.11 16.66
CA ASP A 167 11.66 -17.87 17.32
C ASP A 167 12.53 -16.86 16.56
N ALA A 168 12.17 -16.55 15.31
CA ALA A 168 12.87 -15.54 14.52
C ALA A 168 12.71 -14.15 15.12
N LYS A 169 13.82 -13.40 15.17
CA LYS A 169 13.81 -11.97 15.57
C LYS A 169 13.07 -11.09 14.58
N TYR A 170 13.07 -11.48 13.30
CA TYR A 170 12.45 -10.74 12.23
C TYR A 170 11.94 -11.69 11.15
N ASN A 171 10.61 -11.79 11.03
CA ASN A 171 9.97 -12.46 9.92
C ASN A 171 9.84 -11.47 8.77
N GLN A 172 10.78 -11.52 7.83
CA GLN A 172 10.83 -10.62 6.68
C GLN A 172 9.66 -10.83 5.70
N ARG A 173 9.44 -9.86 4.81
CA ARG A 173 8.56 -9.88 3.63
C ARG A 173 7.08 -10.10 3.93
N GLN A 174 6.60 -9.65 5.07
CA GLN A 174 5.18 -9.85 5.44
C GLN A 174 4.22 -9.01 4.57
N ASN A 175 4.73 -8.08 3.76
CA ASN A 175 3.94 -7.35 2.78
C ASN A 175 3.53 -8.19 1.55
N VAL A 176 4.08 -9.40 1.35
CA VAL A 176 3.59 -10.34 0.32
C VAL A 176 2.09 -10.57 0.45
N ASN A 177 1.61 -10.68 1.69
CA ASN A 177 0.20 -10.82 2.02
C ASN A 177 -0.41 -9.49 2.50
N ARG A 178 0.17 -8.33 2.12
CA ARG A 178 -0.31 -6.99 2.52
C ARG A 178 -0.44 -6.83 4.03
N TYR A 179 0.53 -7.38 4.76
CA TYR A 179 0.58 -7.40 6.23
C TYR A 179 -0.58 -8.12 6.93
N VAL A 180 -1.42 -8.88 6.21
CA VAL A 180 -2.49 -9.69 6.82
C VAL A 180 -1.92 -10.65 7.87
N THR A 181 -0.77 -11.26 7.59
CA THR A 181 -0.07 -12.18 8.50
C THR A 181 0.33 -11.47 9.80
N LEU A 182 0.92 -10.29 9.69
CA LEU A 182 1.30 -9.46 10.81
C LEU A 182 0.09 -9.04 11.68
N MET A 183 -1.05 -8.76 11.05
CA MET A 183 -2.29 -8.43 11.76
C MET A 183 -2.87 -9.65 12.50
N ILE A 184 -2.94 -10.84 11.90
CA ILE A 184 -3.44 -12.03 12.61
C ILE A 184 -2.50 -12.46 13.75
N ASP A 185 -1.19 -12.24 13.60
CA ASP A 185 -0.19 -12.53 14.64
C ASP A 185 -0.35 -11.63 15.88
N LYS A 186 -0.87 -10.42 15.68
CA LYS A 186 -1.28 -9.48 16.74
C LYS A 186 -2.71 -9.72 17.25
N GLY A 187 -3.39 -10.76 16.78
CA GLY A 187 -4.71 -11.17 17.24
C GLY A 187 -5.88 -10.39 16.65
N TYR A 188 -5.66 -9.66 15.55
CA TYR A 188 -6.75 -8.96 14.83
C TYR A 188 -7.59 -9.95 14.03
N ALA A 189 -8.88 -9.69 13.92
CA ALA A 189 -9.64 -10.16 12.76
C ALA A 189 -9.27 -9.27 11.56
N VAL A 190 -9.28 -9.82 10.35
CA VAL A 190 -8.87 -9.10 9.14
C VAL A 190 -9.87 -9.36 8.03
N ALA A 191 -10.27 -8.34 7.27
CA ALA A 191 -11.03 -8.52 6.03
C ALA A 191 -10.33 -7.80 4.88
N HIS A 192 -9.82 -8.58 3.93
CA HIS A 192 -9.15 -8.08 2.74
C HIS A 192 -10.14 -7.90 1.59
N THR A 193 -10.21 -6.68 1.05
CA THR A 193 -11.13 -6.32 -0.04
C THR A 193 -10.54 -6.63 -1.40
N MET A 194 -11.33 -7.27 -2.27
CA MET A 194 -10.98 -7.57 -3.65
C MET A 194 -11.98 -6.88 -4.57
N ARG A 195 -11.52 -5.84 -5.28
CA ARG A 195 -12.38 -5.02 -6.14
C ARG A 195 -11.72 -4.73 -7.48
N THR A 196 -12.56 -4.40 -8.46
CA THR A 196 -12.09 -3.83 -9.71
C THR A 196 -11.43 -2.46 -9.47
N SER A 197 -10.14 -2.35 -9.78
CA SER A 197 -9.32 -1.18 -9.41
C SER A 197 -8.27 -0.80 -10.46
N ASP A 198 -8.31 -1.42 -11.64
CA ASP A 198 -7.36 -1.09 -12.71
C ASP A 198 -7.57 0.37 -13.18
N ARG A 199 -6.47 1.09 -13.39
CA ARG A 199 -6.50 2.54 -13.64
C ARG A 199 -7.18 2.92 -14.95
N LEU A 200 -7.17 2.02 -15.94
CA LEU A 200 -7.58 2.30 -17.32
C LEU A 200 -8.91 1.64 -17.67
N ARG A 201 -9.31 0.62 -16.92
CA ARG A 201 -10.53 -0.15 -17.16
C ARG A 201 -11.03 -0.78 -15.88
N GLY A 202 -12.27 -1.23 -15.90
CA GLY A 202 -12.80 -2.18 -14.93
C GLY A 202 -13.79 -3.11 -15.61
N ASP A 203 -14.63 -3.72 -14.81
CA ASP A 203 -15.65 -4.69 -15.20
C ASP A 203 -17.01 -4.35 -14.60
N ALA A 204 -17.14 -3.22 -13.90
CA ALA A 204 -18.42 -2.71 -13.48
C ALA A 204 -19.18 -2.15 -14.70
N THR A 205 -20.48 -2.42 -14.73
CA THR A 205 -21.42 -1.81 -15.68
C THR A 205 -22.21 -0.75 -14.96
N VAL A 206 -22.22 0.47 -15.50
CA VAL A 206 -22.93 1.62 -14.95
C VAL A 206 -24.18 1.88 -15.78
N THR A 207 -25.34 1.92 -15.13
CA THR A 207 -26.58 2.42 -15.73
C THR A 207 -26.78 3.86 -15.27
N LEU A 208 -26.78 4.81 -16.22
CA LEU A 208 -27.01 6.22 -15.95
C LEU A 208 -28.50 6.51 -15.69
N GLU A 209 -28.81 7.69 -15.15
CA GLU A 209 -30.20 8.15 -14.95
C GLU A 209 -31.03 8.18 -16.25
N ASP A 210 -30.39 8.40 -17.40
CA ASP A 210 -31.03 8.39 -18.72
C ASP A 210 -31.24 6.97 -19.30
N GLY A 211 -30.89 5.92 -18.54
CA GLY A 211 -30.96 4.52 -18.95
C GLY A 211 -29.76 4.03 -19.76
N THR A 212 -28.80 4.90 -20.09
CA THR A 212 -27.59 4.50 -20.83
C THR A 212 -26.73 3.55 -20.00
N ALA A 213 -26.34 2.42 -20.60
CA ALA A 213 -25.39 1.48 -20.00
C ALA A 213 -23.95 1.77 -20.46
N LEU A 214 -23.06 2.08 -19.53
CA LEU A 214 -21.63 2.23 -19.75
C LEU A 214 -20.88 1.01 -19.18
N LYS A 215 -19.89 0.51 -19.90
CA LYS A 215 -19.05 -0.62 -19.47
C LYS A 215 -17.62 -0.17 -19.22
N GLY A 216 -16.87 -0.99 -18.48
CA GLY A 216 -15.44 -0.79 -18.30
C GLY A 216 -15.09 0.17 -17.17
N PHE A 217 -16.03 0.42 -16.25
CA PHE A 217 -15.77 1.25 -15.07
C PHE A 217 -15.17 0.41 -13.95
N ASN A 218 -14.31 1.04 -13.15
CA ASN A 218 -13.78 0.48 -11.92
C ASN A 218 -14.39 1.16 -10.68
N LEU A 219 -14.19 0.53 -9.52
CA LEU A 219 -14.72 0.97 -8.21
C LEU A 219 -13.57 1.26 -7.25
N SER A 220 -12.45 1.75 -7.78
CA SER A 220 -11.24 1.94 -6.99
C SER A 220 -11.39 2.99 -5.89
N SER A 221 -12.25 4.00 -6.10
CA SER A 221 -12.50 5.13 -5.19
C SER A 221 -14.01 5.28 -4.96
N HIS A 222 -14.60 4.39 -4.17
CA HIS A 222 -16.04 4.42 -3.89
C HIS A 222 -16.30 4.15 -2.40
N ALA A 223 -16.59 5.18 -1.62
CA ALA A 223 -16.72 5.09 -0.16
C ALA A 223 -17.84 4.12 0.28
N GLY A 224 -19.01 4.21 -0.35
CA GLY A 224 -20.17 3.34 -0.09
C GLY A 224 -19.89 1.86 -0.32
N LEU A 225 -19.06 1.51 -1.30
CA LEU A 225 -18.62 0.12 -1.47
C LEU A 225 -17.79 -0.35 -0.27
N LEU A 226 -16.81 0.45 0.15
CA LEU A 226 -15.93 0.13 1.27
C LEU A 226 -16.72 -0.04 2.56
N THR A 227 -17.60 0.91 2.87
CA THR A 227 -18.38 0.89 4.11
C THR A 227 -19.39 -0.26 4.12
N SER A 228 -20.05 -0.54 2.99
CA SER A 228 -20.96 -1.68 2.86
C SER A 228 -20.25 -3.02 3.08
N TRP A 229 -19.10 -3.24 2.43
CA TRP A 229 -18.31 -4.47 2.60
C TRP A 229 -17.72 -4.60 4.00
N THR A 230 -17.32 -3.48 4.60
CA THR A 230 -16.84 -3.44 5.99
C THR A 230 -17.94 -3.82 6.97
N GLN A 231 -19.16 -3.35 6.77
CA GLN A 231 -20.32 -3.72 7.60
C GLN A 231 -20.64 -5.21 7.46
N LEU A 232 -20.55 -5.78 6.26
CA LEU A 232 -20.70 -7.22 6.07
C LEU A 232 -19.66 -8.01 6.88
N ALA A 233 -18.38 -7.63 6.78
CA ALA A 233 -17.32 -8.27 7.57
C ALA A 233 -17.55 -8.12 9.08
N ARG A 234 -17.93 -6.92 9.54
CA ARG A 234 -18.26 -6.62 10.95
C ARG A 234 -19.39 -7.52 11.46
N ASN A 235 -20.46 -7.67 10.69
CA ASN A 235 -21.61 -8.50 11.05
C ASN A 235 -21.25 -9.99 11.08
N MET A 236 -20.51 -10.48 10.07
CA MET A 236 -20.03 -11.86 10.04
C MET A 236 -19.15 -12.19 11.24
N ILE A 237 -18.16 -11.34 11.54
CA ILE A 237 -17.29 -11.52 12.70
C ILE A 237 -18.09 -11.45 14.00
N ALA A 238 -19.06 -10.53 14.11
CA ALA A 238 -19.89 -10.43 15.29
C ALA A 238 -20.65 -11.72 15.61
N GLN A 239 -21.21 -12.35 14.59
CA GLN A 239 -21.93 -13.62 14.75
C GLN A 239 -20.98 -14.80 14.96
N ARG A 240 -19.86 -14.86 14.22
CA ARG A 240 -18.94 -16.03 14.23
C ARG A 240 -17.98 -16.04 15.41
N ALA A 241 -17.49 -14.87 15.84
CA ALA A 241 -16.57 -14.71 16.98
C ALA A 241 -17.30 -14.31 18.27
N GLY A 242 -18.63 -14.17 18.24
CA GLY A 242 -19.48 -13.97 19.42
C GLY A 242 -19.51 -12.55 19.99
N SER A 243 -18.85 -11.56 19.37
CA SER A 243 -18.97 -10.15 19.75
C SER A 243 -18.63 -9.19 18.62
N ARG A 244 -19.23 -7.99 18.61
CA ARG A 244 -18.89 -6.96 17.60
C ARG A 244 -17.47 -6.44 17.83
N PRO A 245 -16.69 -6.16 16.75
CA PRO A 245 -15.41 -5.48 16.89
C PRO A 245 -15.58 -4.16 17.65
N ARG A 246 -14.73 -3.94 18.66
CA ARG A 246 -14.65 -2.70 19.44
C ARG A 246 -13.96 -1.58 18.68
N ARG A 247 -13.08 -1.93 17.75
CA ARG A 247 -12.37 -1.02 16.86
C ARG A 247 -12.30 -1.59 15.45
N ILE A 248 -12.40 -0.70 14.47
CA ILE A 248 -12.22 -1.02 13.05
C ILE A 248 -11.18 -0.07 12.47
N TYR A 249 -10.09 -0.65 11.97
CA TYR A 249 -9.01 0.08 11.32
C TYR A 249 -9.00 -0.22 9.83
N PHE A 250 -8.43 0.70 9.05
CA PHE A 250 -8.24 0.50 7.62
C PHE A 250 -6.76 0.57 7.26
N TYR A 251 -6.31 -0.38 6.44
CA TYR A 251 -5.04 -0.33 5.75
C TYR A 251 -5.24 -0.34 4.24
N GLY A 252 -4.53 0.51 3.52
CA GLY A 252 -4.62 0.52 2.06
C GLY A 252 -3.32 0.92 1.41
N HIS A 253 -2.85 0.10 0.47
CA HIS A 253 -1.66 0.40 -0.34
C HIS A 253 -2.04 1.04 -1.67
N SER A 254 -1.34 2.08 -2.13
CA SER A 254 -1.52 2.68 -3.45
C SER A 254 -2.96 3.17 -3.68
N ALA A 255 -3.72 2.53 -4.57
CA ALA A 255 -5.14 2.78 -4.75
C ALA A 255 -6.01 2.45 -3.52
N GLY A 256 -5.59 1.52 -2.67
CA GLY A 256 -6.19 1.34 -1.36
C GLY A 256 -5.97 2.57 -0.47
N GLY A 257 -4.79 3.19 -0.56
CA GLY A 257 -4.42 4.38 0.22
C GLY A 257 -5.30 5.58 -0.11
N PHE A 258 -5.49 5.90 -1.40
CA PHE A 258 -6.41 6.99 -1.77
C PHE A 258 -7.87 6.69 -1.40
N TRP A 259 -8.26 5.41 -1.32
CA TRP A 259 -9.64 5.02 -0.98
C TRP A 259 -9.90 5.30 0.51
N GLY A 260 -8.93 4.98 1.36
CA GLY A 260 -8.94 5.38 2.76
C GLY A 260 -8.93 6.91 2.95
N ARG A 261 -8.10 7.64 2.19
CA ARG A 261 -8.12 9.12 2.19
C ARG A 261 -9.52 9.65 1.82
N GLN A 262 -10.12 9.16 0.74
CA GLN A 262 -11.47 9.58 0.34
C GLN A 262 -12.47 9.36 1.47
N VAL A 263 -12.49 8.19 2.10
CA VAL A 263 -13.43 7.90 3.19
C VAL A 263 -13.23 8.82 4.40
N ASN A 264 -11.98 9.12 4.78
CA ASN A 264 -11.72 10.02 5.90
C ASN A 264 -12.01 11.51 5.54
N TYR A 265 -11.87 11.88 4.27
CA TYR A 265 -11.99 13.26 3.81
C TYR A 265 -13.41 13.63 3.42
N GLN A 266 -14.14 12.74 2.76
CA GLN A 266 -15.49 12.99 2.30
C GLN A 266 -16.48 13.05 3.47
N ALA A 267 -17.27 14.12 3.52
CA ALA A 267 -18.30 14.28 4.56
C ALA A 267 -19.31 13.14 4.49
N GLY A 268 -19.65 12.54 5.65
CA GLY A 268 -20.58 11.43 5.75
C GLY A 268 -20.10 10.09 5.16
N ALA A 269 -18.86 9.99 4.66
CA ALA A 269 -18.36 8.73 4.11
C ALA A 269 -17.96 7.73 5.21
N ASN A 270 -17.32 8.20 6.29
CA ASN A 270 -16.93 7.36 7.42
C ASN A 270 -18.00 7.34 8.52
N VAL A 271 -19.23 6.92 8.19
CA VAL A 271 -20.30 6.78 9.20
C VAL A 271 -20.99 5.42 9.07
N ASP A 272 -21.37 4.83 10.20
CA ASP A 272 -22.23 3.66 10.27
C ASP A 272 -23.71 4.04 10.37
N SER A 273 -24.58 3.04 10.43
CA SER A 273 -26.04 3.24 10.53
C SER A 273 -26.49 4.03 11.74
N ASP A 274 -25.66 4.09 12.79
CA ASP A 274 -25.95 4.81 14.04
C ASP A 274 -25.40 6.24 14.00
N GLY A 275 -24.85 6.67 12.86
CA GLY A 275 -24.21 7.97 12.68
C GLY A 275 -22.85 8.09 13.36
N ARG A 276 -22.27 6.99 13.83
CA ARG A 276 -20.94 6.95 14.46
C ARG A 276 -19.86 6.67 13.42
N ALA A 277 -18.61 7.02 13.72
CA ALA A 277 -17.50 6.67 12.84
C ALA A 277 -17.43 5.15 12.64
N LEU A 278 -17.42 4.69 11.38
CA LEU A 278 -17.30 3.26 11.07
C LEU A 278 -15.86 2.78 11.29
N PHE A 279 -14.89 3.56 10.81
CA PHE A 279 -13.47 3.36 11.02
C PHE A 279 -12.96 4.30 12.11
N ASP A 280 -12.21 3.75 13.06
CA ASP A 280 -11.57 4.51 14.13
C ASP A 280 -10.23 5.12 13.71
N ALA A 281 -9.55 4.52 12.72
CA ALA A 281 -8.28 5.02 12.20
C ALA A 281 -7.87 4.41 10.85
N PHE A 282 -6.92 5.08 10.20
CA PHE A 282 -6.37 4.73 8.89
C PHE A 282 -4.83 4.63 8.92
N LEU A 283 -4.29 3.56 8.33
CA LEU A 283 -2.87 3.40 7.97
C LEU A 283 -2.77 3.31 6.44
N LEU A 284 -2.33 4.40 5.80
CA LEU A 284 -2.40 4.55 4.36
C LEU A 284 -1.00 4.44 3.77
N ASP A 285 -0.77 3.35 3.06
CA ASP A 285 0.52 2.99 2.49
C ASP A 285 0.68 3.56 1.08
N ASP A 286 1.59 4.51 0.95
CA ASP A 286 2.09 5.05 -0.30
C ASP A 286 0.99 5.37 -1.33
N ALA A 287 0.01 6.18 -0.90
CA ALA A 287 -1.21 6.49 -1.66
C ALA A 287 -0.92 6.86 -3.13
N GLY A 288 -1.65 6.21 -4.05
CA GLY A 288 -1.33 6.17 -5.47
C GLY A 288 -1.36 7.55 -6.15
N GLY A 289 -0.22 7.98 -6.69
CA GLY A 289 -0.07 9.31 -7.29
C GLY A 289 -0.02 10.47 -6.28
N GLY A 290 -0.07 10.18 -4.99
CA GLY A 290 -0.19 11.16 -3.91
C GLY A 290 -1.55 11.81 -3.75
N LEU A 291 -2.53 11.40 -4.55
CA LEU A 291 -3.93 11.82 -4.46
C LEU A 291 -4.70 10.92 -3.48
N TRP A 292 -5.88 11.27 -2.99
CA TRP A 292 -6.60 12.55 -3.08
C TRP A 292 -6.04 13.53 -2.03
N LEU A 293 -5.86 14.80 -2.37
CA LEU A 293 -5.49 15.88 -1.45
C LEU A 293 -6.70 16.26 -0.57
N PRO A 294 -6.49 16.74 0.67
CA PRO A 294 -7.55 17.13 1.59
C PRO A 294 -8.13 18.51 1.22
N LYS A 295 -8.50 18.68 -0.05
CA LYS A 295 -8.99 19.92 -0.64
C LYS A 295 -10.29 19.66 -1.38
N LEU A 296 -11.28 20.49 -1.11
CA LEU A 296 -12.54 20.52 -1.83
C LEU A 296 -12.81 21.97 -2.21
N THR A 297 -12.75 22.28 -3.51
CA THR A 297 -12.92 23.67 -3.96
C THR A 297 -14.37 23.92 -4.35
N VAL A 298 -15.02 24.90 -3.72
CA VAL A 298 -16.33 25.44 -4.09
C VAL A 298 -16.17 26.95 -4.28
N ASP A 299 -16.57 27.47 -5.45
CA ASP A 299 -16.42 28.89 -5.82
C ASP A 299 -15.00 29.44 -5.61
N GLY A 300 -14.00 28.65 -5.98
CA GLY A 300 -12.58 29.00 -5.85
C GLY A 300 -12.02 28.94 -4.42
N LYS A 301 -12.84 28.56 -3.42
CA LYS A 301 -12.43 28.44 -2.01
C LYS A 301 -12.35 27.00 -1.58
N ASP A 302 -11.32 26.66 -0.83
CA ASP A 302 -11.26 25.35 -0.16
C ASP A 302 -12.22 25.33 1.03
N VAL A 303 -13.21 24.45 0.98
CA VAL A 303 -14.25 24.32 2.01
C VAL A 303 -14.00 23.14 2.95
N LEU A 304 -12.98 22.31 2.70
CA LEU A 304 -12.77 21.10 3.48
C LEU A 304 -12.10 21.39 4.83
N PHE A 305 -12.70 20.91 5.93
CA PHE A 305 -12.15 21.02 7.28
C PHE A 305 -11.99 22.46 7.78
N THR A 306 -12.87 23.35 7.29
CA THR A 306 -12.82 24.78 7.62
C THR A 306 -13.41 25.06 9.00
N THR A 307 -14.31 24.21 9.50
CA THR A 307 -14.93 24.32 10.84
C THR A 307 -14.42 23.29 11.84
N ASP A 308 -14.64 23.53 13.13
CA ASP A 308 -14.29 22.57 14.18
C ASP A 308 -15.11 21.28 14.09
N GLU A 309 -16.38 21.38 13.71
CA GLU A 309 -17.28 20.24 13.48
C GLU A 309 -16.74 19.33 12.39
N GLU A 310 -16.25 19.90 11.28
CA GLU A 310 -15.61 19.13 10.23
C GLU A 310 -14.27 18.53 10.68
N ARG A 311 -13.47 19.25 11.47
CA ARG A 311 -12.22 18.69 12.02
C ARG A 311 -12.48 17.55 13.02
N LYS A 312 -13.62 17.57 13.72
CA LYS A 312 -14.02 16.51 14.66
C LYS A 312 -14.29 15.18 13.95
N ARG A 313 -14.92 15.19 12.76
CA ARG A 313 -15.19 13.95 11.98
C ARG A 313 -13.93 13.28 11.42
N PHE A 314 -12.83 14.00 11.26
CA PHE A 314 -11.56 13.40 10.85
C PHE A 314 -11.07 12.46 11.95
N VAL A 315 -10.82 11.19 11.60
CA VAL A 315 -10.26 10.20 12.54
C VAL A 315 -8.75 10.08 12.36
N LYS A 316 -8.08 9.42 13.30
CA LYS A 316 -6.61 9.31 13.32
C LYS A 316 -6.10 8.65 12.05
N GLN A 317 -5.07 9.24 11.45
CA GLN A 317 -4.51 8.80 10.18
C GLN A 317 -2.98 8.81 10.22
N ILE A 318 -2.37 7.71 9.83
CA ILE A 318 -0.95 7.63 9.51
C ILE A 318 -0.84 7.40 8.00
N ASP A 319 -0.18 8.31 7.29
CA ASP A 319 0.30 8.06 5.94
C ASP A 319 1.75 7.59 5.99
N THR A 320 2.08 6.59 5.20
CA THR A 320 3.46 6.31 4.83
C THR A 320 3.68 6.74 3.39
N THR A 321 4.91 7.08 3.04
CA THR A 321 5.26 7.58 1.71
C THR A 321 6.61 7.03 1.32
N HIS A 322 6.73 6.52 0.10
CA HIS A 322 7.98 5.97 -0.39
C HIS A 322 8.75 7.03 -1.18
N GLY A 323 9.96 7.36 -0.72
CA GLY A 323 10.74 8.51 -1.17
C GLY A 323 11.25 8.41 -2.61
N LEU A 324 11.23 7.21 -3.23
CA LEU A 324 11.59 7.02 -4.63
C LEU A 324 10.36 6.85 -5.55
N TYR A 325 9.13 6.88 -5.02
CA TYR A 325 7.94 6.81 -5.88
C TYR A 325 7.53 8.19 -6.39
N LEU A 326 8.20 8.60 -7.48
CA LEU A 326 8.12 9.96 -8.03
C LEU A 326 7.06 10.12 -9.13
N GLY A 327 6.69 9.04 -9.82
CA GLY A 327 5.85 9.12 -11.03
C GLY A 327 6.61 9.68 -12.23
N ASP A 328 5.92 9.78 -13.37
CA ASP A 328 6.53 10.19 -14.65
C ASP A 328 6.86 11.69 -14.67
N THR A 329 6.10 12.47 -13.91
CA THR A 329 6.17 13.94 -13.82
C THR A 329 6.74 14.44 -12.49
N ASN A 330 7.27 13.55 -11.64
CA ASN A 330 7.83 13.87 -10.32
C ASN A 330 6.84 14.49 -9.32
N ASP A 331 5.56 14.36 -9.61
CA ASP A 331 4.47 14.95 -8.83
C ASP A 331 4.00 14.04 -7.70
N PHE A 332 4.27 12.73 -7.74
CA PHE A 332 3.66 11.80 -6.79
C PHE A 332 4.14 12.02 -5.36
N LEU A 333 5.45 12.12 -5.15
CA LEU A 333 6.02 12.41 -3.83
C LEU A 333 5.64 13.82 -3.37
N THR A 334 5.68 14.79 -4.28
CA THR A 334 5.27 16.18 -4.04
C THR A 334 3.83 16.24 -3.53
N ASN A 335 2.89 15.54 -4.19
CA ASN A 335 1.50 15.48 -3.78
C ASN A 335 1.30 14.82 -2.40
N LYS A 336 2.11 13.82 -2.04
CA LYS A 336 2.04 13.19 -0.71
C LYS A 336 2.50 14.14 0.40
N ARG A 337 3.59 14.87 0.15
CA ARG A 337 4.10 15.89 1.07
C ARG A 337 3.10 17.05 1.20
N GLU A 338 2.52 17.48 0.08
CA GLU A 338 1.48 18.49 0.03
C GLU A 338 0.21 18.07 0.80
N ASN A 339 -0.21 16.81 0.70
CA ASN A 339 -1.31 16.27 1.49
C ASN A 339 -1.06 16.47 2.99
N ALA A 340 0.14 16.10 3.48
CA ALA A 340 0.50 16.27 4.88
C ALA A 340 0.57 17.76 5.30
N ARG A 341 1.12 18.63 4.44
CA ARG A 341 1.16 20.08 4.68
C ARG A 341 -0.25 20.65 4.85
N LEU A 342 -1.15 20.34 3.91
CA LEU A 342 -2.54 20.81 3.94
C LEU A 342 -3.30 20.29 5.16
N LEU A 343 -3.16 19.02 5.54
CA LEU A 343 -3.79 18.49 6.76
C LEU A 343 -3.32 19.24 8.01
N ARG A 344 -2.02 19.51 8.11
CA ARG A 344 -1.48 20.28 9.24
C ARG A 344 -2.00 21.71 9.28
N GLU A 345 -2.05 22.40 8.14
CA GLU A 345 -2.60 23.76 8.03
C GLU A 345 -4.09 23.84 8.37
N LYS A 346 -4.83 22.76 8.08
CA LYS A 346 -6.22 22.59 8.51
C LYS A 346 -6.37 22.23 9.99
N GLY A 347 -5.31 22.34 10.79
CA GLY A 347 -5.33 22.03 12.22
C GLY A 347 -5.46 20.53 12.55
N LEU A 348 -5.25 19.63 11.59
CA LEU A 348 -5.36 18.18 11.78
C LEU A 348 -4.04 17.52 12.19
N GLY A 349 -2.97 18.29 12.44
CA GLY A 349 -1.67 17.76 12.85
C GLY A 349 -1.71 16.94 14.14
N ALA A 350 -2.70 17.15 15.02
CA ALA A 350 -2.89 16.32 16.22
C ALA A 350 -3.57 14.96 15.94
N LYS A 351 -4.08 14.74 14.72
CA LYS A 351 -4.74 13.50 14.27
C LYS A 351 -4.07 12.86 13.06
N HIS A 352 -3.03 13.49 12.51
CA HIS A 352 -2.32 13.03 11.34
C HIS A 352 -0.83 12.85 11.61
N ARG A 353 -0.24 11.80 11.05
CA ARG A 353 1.20 11.65 10.89
C ARG A 353 1.52 11.23 9.47
N VAL A 354 2.70 11.63 9.02
CA VAL A 354 3.30 11.12 7.80
C VAL A 354 4.71 10.62 8.08
N TYR A 355 5.04 9.45 7.54
CA TYR A 355 6.36 8.85 7.59
C TYR A 355 6.86 8.57 6.17
N GLU A 356 7.81 9.36 5.72
CA GLU A 356 8.51 9.16 4.45
C GLU A 356 9.64 8.15 4.63
N PHE A 357 9.67 7.08 3.85
CA PHE A 357 10.70 6.06 3.85
C PHE A 357 11.67 6.30 2.71
N ARG A 358 12.94 6.58 3.04
CA ARG A 358 14.00 6.79 2.05
C ARG A 358 14.41 5.46 1.42
N GLY A 359 14.80 5.51 0.15
CA GLY A 359 15.39 4.34 -0.53
C GLY A 359 14.40 3.27 -0.97
N VAL A 360 13.09 3.56 -0.97
CA VAL A 360 12.07 2.64 -1.50
C VAL A 360 11.23 3.36 -2.54
N SER A 361 10.99 2.68 -3.67
CA SER A 361 10.01 3.05 -4.68
C SER A 361 8.61 2.58 -4.26
N HIS A 362 7.67 2.40 -5.18
CA HIS A 362 6.30 2.06 -4.81
C HIS A 362 6.18 0.75 -4.04
N PHE A 363 6.97 -0.26 -4.41
CA PHE A 363 6.94 -1.58 -3.78
C PHE A 363 8.18 -1.82 -2.90
N ASP A 364 7.94 -2.45 -1.76
CA ASP A 364 8.99 -2.97 -0.89
C ASP A 364 9.37 -4.41 -1.26
N ALA A 365 10.32 -5.00 -0.54
CA ALA A 365 10.82 -6.36 -0.81
C ALA A 365 9.74 -7.45 -0.77
N GLY A 366 8.58 -7.18 -0.14
CA GLY A 366 7.45 -8.11 -0.11
C GLY A 366 6.55 -8.02 -1.35
N GLN A 367 6.66 -6.98 -2.18
CA GLN A 367 5.72 -6.72 -3.28
C GLN A 367 6.35 -6.65 -4.67
N VAL A 368 7.67 -6.72 -4.75
CA VAL A 368 8.37 -6.81 -6.03
C VAL A 368 7.92 -8.04 -6.83
N SER A 369 7.72 -7.88 -8.13
CA SER A 369 7.38 -8.98 -9.04
C SER A 369 8.57 -9.87 -9.37
N ARG A 370 9.76 -9.28 -9.30
CA ARG A 370 11.01 -9.87 -9.77
C ARG A 370 11.81 -10.46 -8.61
N PRO A 371 12.05 -11.79 -8.60
CA PRO A 371 12.80 -12.44 -7.52
C PRO A 371 14.21 -11.86 -7.31
N ASP A 372 14.87 -11.41 -8.38
CA ASP A 372 16.20 -10.80 -8.34
C ASP A 372 16.22 -9.41 -7.69
N LEU A 373 15.10 -8.68 -7.70
CA LEU A 373 14.98 -7.37 -7.05
C LEU A 373 14.63 -7.46 -5.57
N VAL A 374 14.18 -8.63 -5.09
CA VAL A 374 13.79 -8.83 -3.69
C VAL A 374 14.94 -8.49 -2.73
N ASN A 375 16.17 -8.91 -3.05
CA ASN A 375 17.35 -8.64 -2.24
C ASN A 375 17.97 -7.25 -2.50
N GLN A 376 17.40 -6.49 -3.44
CA GLN A 376 17.82 -5.14 -3.82
C GLN A 376 16.83 -4.07 -3.35
N THR A 377 15.74 -4.48 -2.70
CA THR A 377 14.70 -3.61 -2.19
C THR A 377 14.66 -3.71 -0.67
N LEU A 378 14.34 -2.61 0.00
CA LEU A 378 14.19 -2.60 1.45
C LEU A 378 12.94 -3.37 1.88
N ASP A 379 13.03 -4.02 3.02
CA ASP A 379 11.89 -4.69 3.66
C ASP A 379 11.30 -3.78 4.74
N LEU A 380 10.04 -3.37 4.55
CA LEU A 380 9.38 -2.43 5.45
C LEU A 380 8.62 -3.12 6.58
N THR A 381 8.65 -4.46 6.66
CA THR A 381 7.87 -5.22 7.66
C THR A 381 8.07 -4.71 9.08
N GLY A 382 9.32 -4.43 9.48
CA GLY A 382 9.65 -3.93 10.81
C GLY A 382 9.01 -2.57 11.11
N LEU A 383 8.96 -1.66 10.14
CA LEU A 383 8.29 -0.37 10.30
C LEU A 383 6.78 -0.55 10.47
N TYR A 384 6.16 -1.38 9.62
CA TYR A 384 4.72 -1.64 9.70
C TYR A 384 4.31 -2.37 10.99
N ASP A 385 5.17 -3.26 11.51
CA ASP A 385 4.98 -3.90 12.82
C ASP A 385 4.85 -2.85 13.93
N ALA A 386 5.78 -1.90 13.97
CA ALA A 386 5.72 -0.79 14.91
C ALA A 386 4.53 0.16 14.64
N LEU A 387 4.25 0.52 13.39
CA LEU A 387 3.19 1.47 13.04
C LEU A 387 1.79 0.95 13.38
N ILE A 388 1.55 -0.36 13.24
CA ILE A 388 0.29 -0.98 13.68
C ILE A 388 0.09 -0.80 15.18
N ASP A 389 1.12 -1.08 15.99
CA ASP A 389 1.06 -0.91 17.45
C ASP A 389 0.90 0.55 17.86
N ARG A 390 1.53 1.47 17.11
CA ARG A 390 1.45 2.90 17.34
C ARG A 390 0.07 3.46 17.01
N LEU A 391 -0.53 3.04 15.90
CA LEU A 391 -1.90 3.42 15.56
C LEU A 391 -2.88 2.94 16.63
N ASP A 392 -2.70 1.71 17.09
CA ASP A 392 -3.54 1.11 18.12
C ASP A 392 -3.43 1.83 19.47
N ALA A 393 -2.19 2.12 19.91
CA ALA A 393 -1.94 2.92 21.11
C ALA A 393 -2.55 4.32 21.00
N TRP A 394 -2.47 4.93 19.82
CA TRP A 394 -3.05 6.24 19.58
C TRP A 394 -4.56 6.20 19.69
N VAL A 395 -5.23 5.24 19.07
CA VAL A 395 -6.70 5.16 19.14
C VAL A 395 -7.19 4.79 20.54
N GLU A 396 -6.61 3.78 21.18
CA GLU A 396 -7.15 3.25 22.44
C GLU A 396 -6.73 4.03 23.68
N ARG A 397 -5.53 4.63 23.66
CA ARG A 397 -4.94 5.26 24.85
C ARG A 397 -4.57 6.72 24.64
N ASP A 398 -4.88 7.26 23.47
CA ASP A 398 -4.51 8.61 23.04
C ASP A 398 -2.99 8.90 23.10
N ILE A 399 -2.18 7.84 23.02
CA ILE A 399 -0.72 7.96 22.96
C ILE A 399 -0.31 8.22 21.52
N ALA A 400 -0.06 9.49 21.19
CA ALA A 400 0.35 9.87 19.85
C ALA A 400 1.63 9.13 19.42
N PRO A 401 1.72 8.70 18.16
CA PRO A 401 2.97 8.22 17.58
C PRO A 401 3.99 9.37 17.48
N PRO A 402 5.28 9.05 17.21
CA PRO A 402 6.33 10.06 17.03
C PRO A 402 5.95 11.14 16.03
N PRO A 403 6.55 12.35 16.09
CA PRO A 403 6.33 13.38 15.09
C PRO A 403 6.50 12.87 13.65
N SER A 404 5.80 13.49 12.72
CA SER A 404 5.94 13.20 11.29
C SER A 404 7.40 13.31 10.86
N LYS A 405 7.85 12.39 10.00
CA LYS A 405 9.22 12.36 9.46
C LYS A 405 9.20 12.44 7.95
N VAL A 406 9.64 13.57 7.40
CA VAL A 406 9.51 13.90 5.97
C VAL A 406 10.70 14.72 5.51
N ASP A 407 11.18 14.49 4.29
CA ASP A 407 12.22 15.31 3.68
C ASP A 407 11.62 16.58 3.03
N MET A 408 10.95 17.38 3.87
CA MET A 408 10.35 18.66 3.53
C MET A 408 10.53 19.60 4.72
N MET A 409 11.24 20.71 4.51
CA MET A 409 11.56 21.68 5.58
C MET A 409 10.30 22.15 6.29
N GLU A 410 9.27 22.51 5.54
CA GLU A 410 8.01 23.01 6.08
C GLU A 410 7.40 22.03 7.07
N LEU A 411 7.56 20.72 6.87
CA LEU A 411 7.00 19.67 7.74
C LEU A 411 7.96 19.23 8.85
N GLY A 412 9.27 19.30 8.59
CA GLY A 412 10.29 18.69 9.43
C GLY A 412 11.06 19.65 10.33
N ASP A 413 11.15 20.93 9.94
CA ASP A 413 11.74 22.05 10.71
C ASP A 413 10.67 22.68 11.61
N LEU A 414 10.58 22.17 12.84
CA LEU A 414 9.52 22.54 13.78
C LEU A 414 9.80 23.89 14.46
N ASN A 415 11.07 24.25 14.63
CA ASN A 415 11.47 25.48 15.31
C ASN A 415 11.75 26.65 14.34
N LYS A 416 11.73 26.39 13.02
CA LYS A 416 12.01 27.32 11.92
C LYS A 416 13.44 27.86 11.91
N ASP A 417 14.41 27.06 12.35
CA ASP A 417 15.83 27.42 12.38
C ASP A 417 16.59 27.06 11.09
N GLY A 418 15.91 26.46 10.11
CA GLY A 418 16.51 26.02 8.85
C GLY A 418 17.11 24.61 8.92
N VAL A 419 16.92 23.88 10.01
CA VAL A 419 17.31 22.47 10.17
C VAL A 419 16.08 21.58 10.22
N ASN A 420 16.03 20.57 9.36
CA ASN A 420 14.99 19.55 9.45
C ASN A 420 15.30 18.59 10.61
N GLU A 421 14.63 18.72 11.75
CA GLU A 421 14.85 17.82 12.90
C GLU A 421 14.13 16.48 12.73
N ASN A 422 13.19 16.40 11.79
CA ASN A 422 12.39 15.22 11.50
C ASN A 422 12.52 14.79 10.04
N PRO A 423 13.73 14.47 9.56
CA PRO A 423 13.93 14.01 8.18
C PRO A 423 13.24 12.68 7.96
N GLY A 424 13.02 12.34 6.69
CA GLY A 424 12.54 11.04 6.26
C GLY A 424 13.32 9.89 6.90
N ILE A 425 12.62 8.79 7.16
CA ILE A 425 13.16 7.61 7.82
C ILE A 425 14.17 6.94 6.89
N ALA A 426 15.41 6.86 7.36
CA ALA A 426 16.44 6.02 6.79
C ALA A 426 16.53 4.73 7.64
N LEU A 427 16.16 3.59 7.04
CA LEU A 427 16.50 2.28 7.60
C LEU A 427 18.03 2.11 7.65
N PRO A 428 18.58 1.19 8.47
CA PRO A 428 20.03 1.03 8.60
C PRO A 428 20.78 0.85 7.28
N GLU A 429 20.17 0.21 6.28
CA GLU A 429 20.72 0.03 4.94
C GLU A 429 20.88 1.35 4.15
N VAL A 430 20.08 2.37 4.48
CA VAL A 430 20.15 3.71 3.88
C VAL A 430 20.99 4.66 4.74
N ALA A 431 20.86 4.55 6.07
CA ALA A 431 21.62 5.38 7.01
C ALA A 431 23.12 5.03 7.04
N CYS A 432 23.45 3.77 6.75
CA CYS A 432 24.81 3.24 6.70
C CYS A 432 25.06 2.59 5.33
N PRO A 433 25.11 3.38 4.25
CA PRO A 433 24.92 2.88 2.90
C PRO A 433 26.14 2.11 2.39
N LEU A 434 25.90 0.98 1.73
CA LEU A 434 26.91 0.27 0.91
C LEU A 434 26.72 0.52 -0.59
N GLY A 435 25.79 1.41 -0.92
CA GLY A 435 25.36 1.76 -2.25
C GLY A 435 24.15 2.69 -2.17
N VAL A 436 23.51 2.94 -3.31
CA VAL A 436 22.34 3.80 -3.44
C VAL A 436 21.17 2.99 -3.96
N TYR A 437 20.03 3.10 -3.28
CA TYR A 437 18.75 2.61 -3.79
C TYR A 437 18.19 3.62 -4.80
N HIS A 438 17.73 3.13 -5.93
CA HIS A 438 17.16 3.97 -6.99
C HIS A 438 15.94 3.31 -7.65
N ILE A 439 15.20 4.09 -8.45
CA ILE A 439 14.06 3.59 -9.19
C ILE A 439 14.56 2.64 -10.29
N PHE A 440 13.97 1.44 -10.38
CA PHE A 440 14.38 0.42 -11.33
C PHE A 440 14.19 0.88 -12.80
N PRO A 441 15.16 0.71 -13.70
CA PRO A 441 15.06 1.20 -15.08
C PRO A 441 13.90 0.60 -15.89
N ARG A 442 13.15 1.44 -16.63
CA ARG A 442 12.02 0.99 -17.47
C ARG A 442 12.45 0.13 -18.65
N ASP A 443 13.62 0.41 -19.23
CA ASP A 443 14.08 -0.29 -20.43
C ASP A 443 14.47 -1.75 -20.15
N VAL A 444 14.69 -2.11 -18.88
CA VAL A 444 14.98 -3.49 -18.44
C VAL A 444 13.70 -4.29 -18.20
N ASP A 445 12.63 -3.63 -17.76
CA ASP A 445 11.30 -4.22 -17.65
C ASP A 445 10.20 -3.22 -18.06
N PRO A 446 9.92 -3.12 -19.37
CA PRO A 446 8.88 -2.25 -19.88
C PRO A 446 7.47 -2.74 -19.49
N ALA A 447 7.33 -3.92 -18.87
CA ALA A 447 6.06 -4.43 -18.35
C ALA A 447 5.68 -3.71 -17.05
N ARG A 448 5.36 -2.41 -17.18
CA ARG A 448 4.67 -1.53 -16.22
C ARG A 448 5.30 -1.31 -14.84
N ARG A 449 6.28 -2.09 -14.39
CA ARG A 449 6.79 -2.04 -13.00
C ARG A 449 8.13 -1.35 -12.80
N GLY A 450 8.90 -1.04 -13.86
CA GLY A 450 10.16 -0.29 -13.76
C GLY A 450 10.09 0.94 -12.83
N GLY A 451 9.10 1.82 -13.03
CA GLY A 451 8.92 3.02 -12.19
C GLY A 451 8.34 2.80 -10.78
N GLN A 452 8.08 1.55 -10.39
CA GLN A 452 7.43 1.17 -9.13
C GLN A 452 8.32 0.27 -8.27
N GLU A 453 9.35 -0.32 -8.84
CA GLU A 453 10.30 -1.19 -8.15
C GLU A 453 11.59 -0.43 -7.83
N THR A 454 12.36 -0.98 -6.88
CA THR A 454 13.62 -0.42 -6.42
C THR A 454 14.76 -1.33 -6.86
N GLU A 455 15.87 -0.73 -7.26
CA GLU A 455 17.14 -1.41 -7.52
C GLU A 455 18.23 -0.82 -6.61
N PHE A 456 19.34 -1.55 -6.48
CA PHE A 456 20.46 -1.15 -5.63
C PHE A 456 21.78 -1.10 -6.39
N ALA A 457 22.39 0.08 -6.43
CA ALA A 457 23.70 0.30 -7.03
C ALA A 457 24.79 0.38 -5.96
N ARG A 458 25.67 -0.63 -5.93
CA ARG A 458 26.78 -0.72 -4.96
C ARG A 458 27.83 0.37 -5.16
N PHE A 459 28.45 0.78 -4.05
CA PHE A 459 29.70 1.53 -4.07
C PHE A 459 30.87 0.59 -4.36
N ASP A 460 31.33 0.55 -5.61
CA ASP A 460 32.34 -0.41 -6.08
C ASP A 460 33.62 0.22 -6.66
N GLY A 461 33.66 1.54 -6.92
CA GLY A 461 34.84 2.19 -7.50
C GLY A 461 35.07 1.93 -9.00
N VAL A 462 34.24 1.11 -9.65
CA VAL A 462 34.52 0.55 -10.97
C VAL A 462 33.41 0.82 -11.96
N ASN A 463 32.17 0.52 -11.60
CA ASN A 463 31.02 0.65 -12.49
C ASN A 463 30.62 2.11 -12.65
N LEU A 464 29.98 2.43 -13.77
CA LEU A 464 29.38 3.75 -13.95
C LEU A 464 28.12 3.89 -13.09
N GLU A 465 27.84 5.11 -12.66
CA GLU A 465 26.57 5.47 -12.05
C GLU A 465 25.40 5.07 -12.97
N PRO A 466 24.32 4.50 -12.41
CA PRO A 466 23.18 4.06 -13.20
C PRO A 466 22.32 5.23 -13.65
N LEU A 467 21.47 4.96 -14.64
CA LEU A 467 20.32 5.79 -14.94
C LEU A 467 19.08 5.13 -14.35
N ASP A 468 18.12 5.90 -13.89
CA ASP A 468 16.88 5.38 -13.32
C ASP A 468 15.80 5.09 -14.38
N ALA A 469 14.59 4.73 -13.93
CA ALA A 469 13.39 4.52 -14.75
C ALA A 469 13.07 5.61 -15.79
N ARG A 470 13.53 6.84 -15.55
CA ARG A 470 13.24 8.04 -16.34
C ARG A 470 14.43 8.42 -17.23
N GLY A 471 15.49 7.61 -17.24
CA GLY A 471 16.77 7.94 -17.87
C GLY A 471 17.54 9.04 -17.13
N GLN A 472 17.16 9.36 -15.89
CA GLN A 472 17.84 10.38 -15.10
C GLN A 472 19.06 9.79 -14.40
N LEU A 473 20.13 10.56 -14.32
CA LEU A 473 21.34 10.18 -13.58
C LEU A 473 21.00 9.94 -12.11
N VAL A 474 21.34 8.76 -11.61
CA VAL A 474 21.44 8.51 -10.19
C VAL A 474 22.81 9.04 -9.75
N ASP A 475 22.84 10.33 -9.41
CA ASP A 475 24.04 11.04 -8.99
C ASP A 475 24.43 10.57 -7.57
N MET A 476 25.29 9.55 -7.50
CA MET A 476 25.62 8.87 -6.27
C MET A 476 26.58 9.70 -5.43
N ASN A 477 27.40 10.56 -6.05
CA ASN A 477 28.38 11.39 -5.36
C ASN A 477 28.02 12.89 -5.24
N GLY A 478 26.99 13.34 -5.94
CA GLY A 478 26.44 14.70 -5.86
C GLY A 478 27.15 15.73 -6.74
N ASN A 479 27.92 15.31 -7.76
CA ASN A 479 28.68 16.22 -8.64
C ASN A 479 27.94 16.59 -9.93
N GLY A 480 26.75 16.03 -10.17
CA GLY A 480 25.91 16.31 -11.33
C GLY A 480 26.39 15.70 -12.66
N VAL A 481 27.40 14.83 -12.67
CA VAL A 481 27.92 14.19 -13.88
C VAL A 481 28.01 12.67 -13.72
N ARG A 482 27.70 11.94 -14.81
CA ARG A 482 27.74 10.48 -14.78
C ARG A 482 29.18 9.98 -14.77
N ASP A 483 29.64 9.51 -13.62
CA ASP A 483 31.01 9.02 -13.45
C ASP A 483 31.09 7.59 -12.93
N LYS A 484 32.29 7.18 -12.48
CA LYS A 484 32.47 5.91 -11.79
C LYS A 484 31.97 6.06 -10.37
N ARG A 485 31.16 5.09 -9.94
CA ARG A 485 30.65 4.99 -8.57
C ARG A 485 31.80 5.09 -7.58
N GLU A 486 31.57 5.80 -6.49
CA GLU A 486 32.50 5.85 -5.36
C GLU A 486 32.76 4.44 -4.80
N THR A 487 33.93 4.25 -4.18
CA THR A 487 34.12 3.15 -3.22
C THR A 487 33.35 3.42 -1.93
N VAL A 488 33.05 2.39 -1.15
CA VAL A 488 32.37 2.55 0.16
C VAL A 488 33.09 3.57 1.05
N ALA A 489 34.43 3.55 1.08
CA ALA A 489 35.21 4.46 1.91
C ALA A 489 35.06 5.93 1.46
N GLN A 490 35.07 6.20 0.16
CA GLN A 490 34.88 7.55 -0.39
C GLN A 490 33.47 8.07 -0.07
N ALA A 491 32.44 7.26 -0.33
CA ALA A 491 31.06 7.62 -0.01
C ALA A 491 30.87 7.90 1.48
N TRP A 492 31.44 7.07 2.37
CA TRP A 492 31.35 7.27 3.82
C TRP A 492 32.10 8.51 4.30
N GLN A 493 33.22 8.86 3.68
CA GLN A 493 33.93 10.11 3.98
C GLN A 493 33.10 11.33 3.57
N ARG A 494 32.52 11.31 2.36
CA ARG A 494 31.64 12.37 1.87
C ARG A 494 30.39 12.55 2.74
N LEU A 495 29.79 11.45 3.19
CA LEU A 495 28.62 11.46 4.08
C LEU A 495 28.96 11.79 5.54
N GLY A 496 30.24 11.99 5.88
CA GLY A 496 30.67 12.27 7.25
C GLY A 496 30.57 11.08 8.22
N LEU A 497 30.33 9.87 7.70
CA LEU A 497 30.30 8.62 8.49
C LEU A 497 31.70 8.09 8.80
N LEU A 498 32.70 8.57 8.07
CA LEU A 498 34.10 8.22 8.22
C LEU A 498 34.96 9.48 8.17
N LYS A 499 35.95 9.61 9.07
CA LYS A 499 36.89 10.75 9.01
C LYS A 499 37.83 10.61 7.82
N ALA A 500 38.37 11.73 7.35
CA ALA A 500 39.41 11.73 6.32
C ALA A 500 40.58 10.82 6.72
N GLY A 501 40.98 9.90 5.83
CA GLY A 501 42.05 8.93 6.06
C GLY A 501 41.71 7.75 6.99
N GLN A 502 40.54 7.75 7.65
CA GLN A 502 40.09 6.60 8.42
C GLN A 502 39.70 5.46 7.47
N ARG A 503 40.04 4.22 7.82
CA ARG A 503 39.71 3.03 7.03
C ARG A 503 38.28 2.57 7.31
N MET A 504 37.58 2.15 6.27
CA MET A 504 36.33 1.42 6.43
C MET A 504 36.62 0.06 7.08
N THR A 505 35.94 -0.25 8.17
CA THR A 505 36.10 -1.50 8.92
C THR A 505 34.74 -2.08 9.27
N GLN A 506 34.71 -3.39 9.54
CA GLN A 506 33.51 -4.06 10.02
C GLN A 506 32.98 -3.43 11.31
N VAL A 507 33.87 -3.03 12.23
CA VAL A 507 33.49 -2.36 13.49
C VAL A 507 32.82 -1.01 13.22
N ALA A 508 33.37 -0.20 12.30
CA ALA A 508 32.77 1.08 11.92
C ALA A 508 31.37 0.87 11.32
N TYR A 509 31.21 -0.12 10.45
CA TYR A 509 29.93 -0.46 9.84
C TYR A 509 28.88 -0.91 10.87
N VAL A 510 29.23 -1.88 11.72
CA VAL A 510 28.33 -2.41 12.75
C VAL A 510 27.91 -1.32 13.73
N ASN A 511 28.83 -0.42 14.12
CA ASN A 511 28.50 0.70 15.00
C ASN A 511 27.52 1.69 14.35
N CYS A 512 27.69 2.00 13.07
CA CYS A 512 26.73 2.82 12.33
C CYS A 512 25.35 2.15 12.32
N VAL A 513 25.27 0.87 11.92
CA VAL A 513 24.01 0.11 11.85
C VAL A 513 23.32 0.05 13.21
N LYS A 514 24.09 -0.23 14.27
CA LYS A 514 23.59 -0.23 15.64
C LYS A 514 22.98 1.11 16.04
N ASN A 515 23.67 2.22 15.76
CA ASN A 515 23.16 3.55 16.09
C ASN A 515 21.89 3.89 15.30
N ALA A 516 21.85 3.58 14.00
CA ALA A 516 20.69 3.81 13.15
C ALA A 516 19.47 2.97 13.62
N ALA A 517 19.67 1.67 13.85
CA ALA A 517 18.63 0.78 14.32
C ALA A 517 18.12 1.16 15.72
N PHE A 518 19.03 1.47 16.65
CA PHE A 518 18.65 1.85 18.02
C PHE A 518 17.93 3.18 18.08
N LYS A 519 18.28 4.15 17.20
CA LYS A 519 17.51 5.38 17.06
C LYS A 519 16.05 5.08 16.70
N LEU A 520 15.82 4.25 15.68
CA LEU A 520 14.46 3.89 15.26
C LEU A 520 13.71 3.08 16.34
N VAL A 521 14.40 2.21 17.09
CA VAL A 521 13.81 1.50 18.24
C VAL A 521 13.43 2.47 19.35
N HIS A 522 14.30 3.42 19.67
CA HIS A 522 14.05 4.43 20.71
C HIS A 522 12.88 5.35 20.34
N GLU A 523 12.84 5.79 19.08
CA GLU A 523 11.70 6.53 18.52
C GLU A 523 10.45 5.65 18.42
N GLY A 524 10.56 4.33 18.56
CA GLY A 524 9.41 3.44 18.50
C GLY A 524 8.87 3.20 17.10
N LEU A 525 9.73 3.37 16.09
CA LEU A 525 9.51 3.10 14.67
C LEU A 525 10.07 1.75 14.23
N LEU A 526 10.84 1.06 15.09
CA LEU A 526 11.20 -0.34 14.91
C LEU A 526 10.97 -1.13 16.21
N PRO A 527 10.49 -2.38 16.14
CA PRO A 527 10.52 -3.29 17.27
C PRO A 527 11.96 -3.57 17.71
N LYS A 528 12.18 -3.73 19.02
CA LYS A 528 13.52 -4.01 19.57
C LYS A 528 14.19 -5.22 18.90
N LYS A 529 13.46 -6.32 18.72
CA LYS A 529 13.98 -7.55 18.09
C LYS A 529 14.45 -7.31 16.65
N VAL A 530 13.75 -6.47 15.89
CA VAL A 530 14.15 -6.10 14.53
C VAL A 530 15.41 -5.24 14.56
N GLY A 531 15.52 -4.32 15.51
CA GLY A 531 16.77 -3.56 15.72
C GLY A 531 17.97 -4.45 16.04
N GLU A 532 17.79 -5.48 16.88
CA GLU A 532 18.83 -6.48 17.16
C GLU A 532 19.19 -7.30 15.92
N TYR A 533 18.19 -7.73 15.14
CA TYR A 533 18.40 -8.44 13.89
C TYR A 533 19.32 -7.65 12.94
N TYR A 534 19.10 -6.35 12.78
CA TYR A 534 19.96 -5.50 11.94
C TYR A 534 21.43 -5.53 12.37
N VAL A 535 21.68 -5.44 13.67
CA VAL A 535 23.04 -5.49 14.22
C VAL A 535 23.69 -6.87 13.97
N GLU A 536 22.92 -7.95 14.14
CA GLU A 536 23.40 -9.31 13.87
C GLU A 536 23.72 -9.54 12.40
N GLN A 537 22.89 -9.05 11.47
CA GLN A 537 23.19 -9.16 10.04
C GLN A 537 24.42 -8.34 9.65
N ALA A 538 24.57 -7.13 10.20
CA ALA A 538 25.76 -6.32 9.96
C ALA A 538 27.05 -6.99 10.47
N ALA A 539 26.98 -7.71 11.58
CA ALA A 539 28.11 -8.45 12.13
C ALA A 539 28.51 -9.67 11.28
N LYS A 540 27.65 -10.15 10.37
CA LYS A 540 27.97 -11.26 9.46
C LYS A 540 28.68 -10.79 8.18
N LEU A 541 28.52 -9.53 7.79
CA LEU A 541 29.15 -8.96 6.61
C LEU A 541 30.67 -8.84 6.79
N ARG A 542 31.43 -9.28 5.76
CA ARG A 542 32.89 -9.23 5.76
C ARG A 542 33.39 -8.11 4.85
N PHE A 543 34.23 -7.24 5.40
CA PHE A 543 34.98 -6.24 4.62
C PHE A 543 36.37 -6.79 4.33
N THR A 544 36.64 -7.13 3.08
CA THR A 544 38.01 -7.35 2.60
C THR A 544 38.59 -6.00 2.17
N ASN A 545 39.92 -5.83 2.27
CA ASN A 545 40.63 -4.62 1.82
C ASN A 545 40.39 -4.42 0.31
N GLY A 546 39.29 -3.74 -0.06
CA GLY A 546 38.83 -3.56 -1.44
C GLY A 546 37.31 -3.52 -1.63
N GLY A 547 36.50 -3.88 -0.63
CA GLY A 547 35.04 -3.81 -0.70
C GLY A 547 34.35 -4.90 0.12
N ALA A 548 33.05 -4.72 0.39
CA ALA A 548 32.21 -5.74 1.00
C ALA A 548 31.97 -6.86 -0.02
N THR A 549 32.31 -8.10 0.34
CA THR A 549 31.89 -9.29 -0.42
C THR A 549 30.68 -9.89 0.29
N ASN A 550 29.62 -10.18 -0.48
CA ASN A 550 28.40 -10.82 0.03
C ASN A 550 28.65 -12.27 0.41
#